data_AF-A0A485JEF2-F1
#
_entry.id   AF-A0A485JEF2-F1
#
_cell.length_a   1.000
_cell.length_b   1.000
_cell.length_c   1.000
_cell.angle_alpha   90.00
_cell.angle_beta   90.00
_cell.angle_gamma   90.00
#
_symmetry.space_group_name_H-M   'P 1'
#
loop_
_entity.id
_entity.type
_entity.pdbx_description
1 polymer ?
#
loop_
_entity_poly.entity_id
_entity_poly.type
_entity_poly.pdbx_seq_one_letter_code
_entity_poly.pdbx_strand_id
1 'polypeptide(L)' 'MEKCAHDLTDWKLWPRNAITHRFSLEQAGDAYALMASGKCGKVVINFPD' A
#
# COMPACT_ATOMS: atom_id res chain seq x y z
N MET A 1 0.13 1.22 -17.65
CA MET A 1 -0.42 1.62 -16.34
C MET A 1 -1.94 1.75 -16.42
N GLU A 2 -2.48 2.43 -17.43
CA GLU A 2 -3.92 2.62 -17.63
C GLU A 2 -4.75 1.34 -17.66
N LYS A 3 -4.36 0.32 -18.45
CA LYS A 3 -5.08 -0.96 -18.48
C LYS A 3 -5.25 -1.58 -17.09
N CYS A 4 -4.21 -1.56 -16.25
CA CYS A 4 -4.29 -2.11 -14.89
C CYS A 4 -5.28 -1.32 -14.02
N ALA A 5 -5.33 0.01 -14.16
CA ALA A 5 -6.31 0.84 -13.46
C ALA A 5 -7.75 0.56 -13.94
N HIS A 6 -7.95 0.35 -15.25
CA HIS A 6 -9.24 -0.08 -15.80
C HIS A 6 -9.62 -1.47 -15.29
N ASP A 7 -8.71 -2.45 -15.36
CA ASP A 7 -8.95 -3.82 -14.88
C ASP A 7 -9.36 -3.82 -13.38
N LEU A 8 -8.67 -3.05 -12.54
CA LEU A 8 -9.02 -2.91 -11.12
C LEU A 8 -10.45 -2.38 -10.93
N THR A 9 -10.86 -1.42 -11.75
CA THR A 9 -12.18 -0.80 -11.70
C THR A 9 -13.25 -1.78 -12.20
N ASP A 10 -13.03 -2.39 -13.36
CA ASP A 10 -13.95 -3.34 -14.00
C ASP A 10 -14.20 -4.57 -13.12
N TRP A 11 -13.15 -5.05 -12.43
CA TRP A 11 -13.24 -6.18 -11.51
C TRP A 11 -13.68 -5.78 -10.09
N LYS A 12 -14.00 -4.50 -9.87
CA LYS A 12 -14.41 -3.95 -8.56
C LYS A 12 -13.39 -4.24 -7.45
N LEU A 13 -12.11 -4.26 -7.81
CA LEU A 13 -10.99 -4.41 -6.89
C LEU A 13 -10.57 -3.03 -6.38
N TRP A 14 -10.60 -2.85 -5.05
CA TRP A 14 -10.26 -1.59 -4.40
C TRP A 14 -8.93 -1.74 -3.66
N PRO A 15 -7.78 -1.31 -4.22
CA PRO A 15 -6.45 -1.52 -3.61
C PRO A 15 -6.27 -0.90 -2.24
N ARG A 16 -7.15 0.05 -1.86
CA ARG A 16 -7.21 0.65 -0.53
C ARG A 16 -7.64 -0.33 0.55
N ASN A 17 -8.46 -1.33 0.21
CA ASN A 17 -8.93 -2.34 1.16
C ASN A 17 -7.84 -3.37 1.49
N ALA A 18 -6.83 -3.50 0.63
CA ALA A 18 -5.68 -4.36 0.87
C ALA A 18 -4.63 -3.72 1.82
N ILE A 19 -4.76 -2.42 2.14
CA ILE A 19 -3.80 -1.72 3.00
C ILE A 19 -3.95 -2.23 4.43
N THR A 20 -2.87 -2.77 4.97
CA THR A 20 -2.82 -3.29 6.35
C THR A 20 -2.19 -2.31 7.33
N HIS A 21 -1.20 -1.54 6.87
CA HIS A 21 -0.45 -0.61 7.72
C HIS A 21 -0.16 0.69 6.97
N ARG A 22 -0.14 1.79 7.72
CA ARG A 22 0.17 3.14 7.23
C ARG A 22 1.28 3.74 8.08
N PHE A 23 2.22 4.39 7.43
CA PHE A 23 3.37 5.03 8.06
C PHE A 23 3.50 6.46 7.51
N SER A 24 4.08 7.36 8.31
CA SER A 24 4.53 8.64 7.79
C SER A 24 5.84 8.48 7.01
N LEU A 25 6.28 9.54 6.33
CA LEU A 25 7.55 9.54 5.60
C LEU A 25 8.75 9.30 6.52
N GLU A 26 8.73 9.87 7.72
CA GLU A 26 9.78 9.71 8.74
C GLU A 26 9.93 8.27 9.20
N GLN A 27 8.85 7.47 9.11
CA GLN A 27 8.79 6.07 9.51
C GLN A 27 9.01 5.10 8.34
N ALA A 28 9.50 5.57 7.19
CA ALA A 28 9.69 4.72 6.02
C ALA A 28 10.60 3.51 6.29
N GLY A 29 11.62 3.65 7.15
CA GLY A 29 12.49 2.55 7.54
C GLY A 29 11.73 1.40 8.22
N ASP A 30 10.86 1.74 9.18
CA ASP A 30 10.02 0.77 9.89
C ASP A 30 9.02 0.09 8.95
N ALA A 31 8.46 0.85 7.99
CA ALA A 31 7.56 0.33 6.98
C ALA A 31 8.22 -0.76 6.12
N TYR A 32 9.45 -0.53 5.65
CA TYR A 32 10.21 -1.51 4.89
C TYR A 32 10.62 -2.72 5.74
N ALA A 33 11.04 -2.51 6.98
CA ALA A 33 11.39 -3.59 7.90
C ALA A 33 10.19 -4.52 8.17
N LEU A 34 9.00 -3.95 8.42
CA LEU A 34 7.77 -4.72 8.61
C LEU A 34 7.43 -5.53 7.35
N MET A 35 7.49 -4.93 6.17
CA MET A 35 7.24 -5.62 4.90
C MET A 35 8.23 -6.77 4.68
N ALA A 36 9.52 -6.56 4.94
CA ALA A 36 10.56 -7.58 4.81
C ALA A 36 10.38 -8.73 5.82
N SER A 37 9.79 -8.47 6.98
CA SER A 37 9.50 -9.51 7.98
C SER A 37 8.40 -10.50 7.55
N GLY A 38 7.63 -10.19 6.50
CA GLY A 38 6.51 -11.00 6.03
C GLY A 38 5.27 -10.97 6.92
N LYS A 39 5.23 -10.10 7.94
CA LYS A 39 4.12 -10.00 8.90
C LYS A 39 3.02 -8.99 8.50
N CYS A 40 3.00 -8.55 7.25
CA CYS A 40 1.96 -7.64 6.73
C CYS A 40 1.63 -7.95 5.26
N GLY A 41 0.45 -7.49 4.79
CA GLY A 41 0.02 -7.67 3.41
C GLY A 41 0.47 -6.53 2.48
N LYS A 42 0.01 -5.31 2.77
CA LYS A 42 0.39 -4.09 2.05
C LYS A 42 0.62 -2.96 3.03
N VAL A 43 1.71 -2.23 2.80
CA VAL A 43 2.09 -1.05 3.57
C VAL A 43 2.00 0.18 2.68
N VAL A 44 1.60 1.31 3.24
CA VAL A 44 1.57 2.61 2.56
C VAL A 44 2.33 3.65 3.38
N ILE A 45 3.18 4.41 2.69
CA ILE A 45 3.83 5.60 3.24
C ILE A 45 2.99 6.80 2.78
N ASN A 46 2.42 7.53 3.73
CA ASN A 46 1.68 8.75 3.47
C ASN A 46 2.65 9.93 3.44
N PHE A 47 2.58 10.72 2.38
CA PHE A 47 3.20 12.05 2.33
C PHE A 47 2.21 13.07 2.90
N PRO A 48 2.67 14.04 3.71
CA PRO A 48 1.83 15.18 4.08
C PRO A 48 1.44 15.98 2.82
N ASP A 49 0.29 16.65 2.91
CA ASP A 49 -0.22 17.54 1.86
C ASP A 49 0.70 18.75 1.63
#